data_AF-A0A926DBM4-F1
#
_entry.id   AF-A0A926DBM4-F1
#
_cell.length_a   1.000
_cell.length_b   1.000
_cell.length_c   1.000
_cell.angle_alpha   90.00
_cell.angle_beta   90.00
_cell.angle_gamma   90.00
#
_symmetry.space_group_name_H-M   'P 1'
#
loop_
_entity.id
_entity.type
_entity.pdbx_description
1 polymer ?
#
loop_
_entity_poly.entity_id
_entity_poly.type
_entity_poly.pdbx_seq_one_letter_code
_entity_poly.pdbx_strand_id
1 'polypeptide(L)'
;MRCKRILIMILVVITLMCMTSCQESEKVDKPHVPMQTVTIKGTDGYIDIEAKLPKGWIPYSTSGFVFEIYDSNSIDLSDFDVLDSALETIPHTLSIYNYNPGNSENIKEEYESYFNGKFPKKPETVVEDAEWEYSFLKGKYGRLLLRKGNYTYNGKEYIDIMCYREDIPYAVHGTISMDVELSSGELVPYIASTLKTT
;
A
#
# COMPACT_ATOMS: atom_id res chain seq x y z
N MET A 1 47.73 -2.33 32.93
CA MET A 1 47.37 -1.88 31.55
C MET A 1 46.52 -2.87 30.74
N ARG A 2 46.60 -4.20 30.95
CA ARG A 2 45.80 -5.21 30.21
C ARG A 2 44.29 -5.15 30.48
N CYS A 3 43.84 -4.97 31.73
CA CYS A 3 42.40 -4.92 32.05
C CYS A 3 41.64 -3.72 31.45
N LYS A 4 42.27 -2.54 31.33
CA LYS A 4 41.64 -1.37 30.70
C LYS A 4 41.39 -1.57 29.19
N ARG A 5 42.27 -2.31 28.50
CA ARG A 5 42.12 -2.59 27.06
C ARG A 5 41.00 -3.61 26.78
N ILE A 6 40.82 -4.59 27.67
CA ILE A 6 39.73 -5.57 27.58
C ILE A 6 38.38 -4.90 27.84
N LEU A 7 38.29 -4.01 28.83
CA LEU A 7 37.05 -3.28 29.14
C LEU A 7 36.59 -2.40 27.97
N ILE A 8 37.53 -1.71 27.30
CA ILE A 8 37.23 -0.87 26.13
C ILE A 8 36.75 -1.72 24.95
N MET A 9 37.36 -2.88 24.69
CA MET A 9 36.91 -3.78 23.63
C MET A 9 35.50 -4.32 23.89
N ILE A 10 35.19 -4.72 25.13
CA ILE A 10 33.84 -5.18 25.49
C ILE A 10 32.83 -4.04 25.32
N LEU A 11 33.17 -2.82 25.74
CA LEU A 11 32.29 -1.66 25.57
C LEU A 11 32.00 -1.38 24.10
N VAL A 12 33.01 -1.46 23.23
CA VAL A 12 32.89 -1.24 21.78
C VAL A 12 32.06 -2.33 21.10
N VAL A 13 32.20 -3.59 21.51
CA VAL A 13 31.38 -4.69 20.98
C VAL A 13 29.91 -4.54 21.41
N ILE A 14 29.65 -4.11 22.65
CA ILE A 14 28.29 -3.85 23.14
C ILE A 14 27.67 -2.65 22.40
N THR A 15 28.40 -1.55 22.17
CA THR A 15 27.87 -0.44 21.36
C THR A 15 27.67 -0.81 19.89
N LEU A 16 28.52 -1.65 19.29
CA LEU A 16 28.30 -2.17 17.94
C LEU A 16 27.07 -3.08 17.86
N MET A 17 26.78 -3.86 18.91
CA MET A 17 25.57 -4.71 18.97
C MET A 17 24.29 -3.90 19.23
N CYS A 18 24.37 -2.72 19.86
CA CYS A 18 23.23 -1.80 20.00
C CYS A 18 22.92 -0.98 18.74
N MET A 19 23.78 -1.03 17.72
CA MET A 19 23.59 -0.32 16.44
C MET A 19 22.90 -1.17 15.38
N THR A 20 22.45 -2.40 15.70
CA THR A 20 21.39 -3.04 14.92
C THR A 20 20.11 -2.28 15.23
N SER A 21 19.90 -1.19 14.49
CA SER A 21 18.64 -0.47 14.39
C SER A 21 17.54 -1.51 14.20
N CYS A 22 16.87 -1.86 15.29
CA CYS A 22 15.48 -2.30 15.24
C CYS A 22 14.77 -1.07 14.71
N GLN A 23 14.63 -0.99 13.38
CA GLN A 23 13.90 0.08 12.72
C GLN A 23 12.46 -0.10 13.21
N GLU A 24 12.11 0.58 14.31
CA GLU A 24 10.77 0.51 14.89
C GLU A 24 9.81 0.91 13.78
N SER A 25 8.94 -0.02 13.38
CA SER A 25 8.00 0.24 12.31
C SER A 25 7.08 1.38 12.73
N GLU A 26 6.99 2.39 11.87
CA GLU A 26 6.12 3.54 12.12
C GLU A 26 4.66 3.09 12.20
N LYS A 27 3.90 3.71 13.10
CA LYS A 27 2.46 3.47 13.18
C LYS A 27 1.76 4.15 12.01
N VAL A 28 0.67 3.55 11.56
CA VAL A 28 -0.18 4.17 10.54
C VAL A 28 -1.00 5.29 11.14
N ASP A 29 -0.85 6.49 10.59
CA ASP A 29 -1.64 7.65 10.96
C ASP A 29 -3.08 7.55 10.46
N LYS A 30 -3.99 8.17 11.21
CA LYS A 30 -5.39 8.28 10.81
C LYS A 30 -5.54 9.44 9.81
N PRO A 31 -6.27 9.26 8.70
CA PRO A 31 -6.57 10.34 7.77
C PRO A 31 -7.26 11.52 8.48
N HIS A 32 -6.98 12.72 7.99
CA HIS A 32 -7.55 13.97 8.49
C HIS A 32 -9.03 14.13 8.09
N VAL A 33 -9.49 13.37 7.10
CA VAL A 33 -10.87 13.40 6.60
C VAL A 33 -11.81 12.45 7.36
N PRO A 34 -13.13 12.73 7.40
CA PRO A 34 -14.11 11.83 8.00
C PRO A 34 -14.19 10.49 7.27
N MET A 35 -14.10 9.40 8.03
CA MET A 35 -14.17 8.03 7.50
C MET A 35 -15.52 7.38 7.81
N GLN A 36 -15.98 6.50 6.93
CA GLN A 36 -17.12 5.61 7.07
C GLN A 36 -16.68 4.15 6.89
N THR A 37 -17.42 3.23 7.48
CA THR A 37 -17.24 1.80 7.24
C THR A 37 -18.16 1.39 6.08
N VAL A 38 -17.57 0.74 5.07
CA VAL A 38 -18.29 0.23 3.90
C VAL A 38 -18.02 -1.27 3.78
N THR A 39 -19.08 -2.04 3.56
CA THR A 39 -18.97 -3.46 3.22
C THR A 39 -19.03 -3.60 1.70
N ILE A 40 -17.99 -4.18 1.11
CA ILE A 40 -17.91 -4.47 -0.31
C ILE A 40 -18.10 -5.97 -0.47
N LYS A 41 -19.11 -6.36 -1.25
CA LYS A 41 -19.44 -7.75 -1.48
C LYS A 41 -18.50 -8.35 -2.51
N GLY A 42 -17.89 -9.48 -2.16
CA GLY A 42 -17.11 -10.27 -3.12
C GLY A 42 -18.03 -10.92 -4.15
N THR A 43 -17.59 -10.99 -5.41
CA THR A 43 -18.24 -11.81 -6.45
C THR A 43 -17.43 -13.09 -6.67
N ASP A 44 -17.95 -14.06 -7.41
CA ASP A 44 -17.17 -15.19 -7.95
C ASP A 44 -16.39 -16.05 -6.93
N GLY A 45 -16.94 -16.20 -5.72
CA GLY A 45 -16.33 -17.00 -4.65
C GLY A 45 -15.26 -16.26 -3.84
N TYR A 46 -15.07 -14.97 -4.08
CA TYR A 46 -14.20 -14.12 -3.27
C TYR A 46 -14.94 -13.62 -2.02
N ILE A 47 -14.16 -13.37 -0.96
CA ILE A 47 -14.68 -13.01 0.35
C ILE A 47 -15.12 -11.54 0.39
N ASP A 48 -16.10 -11.28 1.25
CA ASP A 48 -16.55 -9.93 1.55
C ASP A 48 -15.45 -9.17 2.30
N ILE A 49 -15.35 -7.86 2.04
CA ILE A 49 -14.42 -7.00 2.75
C ILE A 49 -15.15 -5.84 3.44
N GLU A 50 -14.66 -5.47 4.61
CA GLU A 50 -15.04 -4.26 5.33
C GLU A 50 -13.87 -3.26 5.26
N ALA A 51 -14.08 -2.14 4.58
CA ALA A 51 -13.09 -1.08 4.42
C ALA A 51 -13.52 0.20 5.14
N LYS A 52 -12.56 0.95 5.68
CA LYS A 52 -12.79 2.31 6.18
C LYS A 52 -12.44 3.31 5.09
N LEU A 53 -13.44 3.88 4.43
CA LEU A 53 -13.27 4.81 3.31
C LEU A 53 -13.66 6.23 3.71
N PRO A 54 -13.17 7.29 3.05
CA PRO A 54 -13.71 8.63 3.26
C PRO A 54 -15.21 8.69 2.95
N LYS A 55 -15.91 9.64 3.57
CA LYS A 55 -17.31 9.90 3.20
C LYS A 55 -17.39 10.36 1.74
N GLY A 56 -18.34 9.82 0.98
CA GLY A 56 -18.49 10.09 -0.45
C GLY A 56 -17.65 9.18 -1.36
N TRP A 57 -16.71 8.42 -0.80
CA TRP A 57 -15.98 7.43 -1.58
C TRP A 57 -16.80 6.14 -1.66
N ILE A 58 -17.05 5.67 -2.87
CA ILE A 58 -17.95 4.55 -3.12
C ILE A 58 -17.31 3.51 -4.07
N PRO A 59 -17.62 2.21 -3.92
CA PRO A 59 -17.14 1.17 -4.82
C PRO A 59 -17.82 1.26 -6.20
N TYR A 60 -17.07 1.09 -7.30
CA TYR A 60 -17.60 1.18 -8.67
C TYR A 60 -17.81 -0.16 -9.36
N SER A 61 -16.79 -1.01 -9.31
CA SER A 61 -16.74 -2.20 -10.15
C SER A 61 -15.87 -3.25 -9.47
N THR A 62 -16.36 -4.49 -9.56
CA THR A 62 -15.81 -5.65 -8.87
C THR A 62 -15.63 -6.74 -9.90
N SER A 63 -14.41 -6.94 -10.36
CA SER A 63 -14.02 -8.31 -10.64
C SER A 63 -13.75 -8.98 -9.29
N GLY A 64 -13.89 -10.31 -9.18
CA GLY A 64 -13.57 -10.99 -7.92
C GLY A 64 -12.15 -10.68 -7.39
N PHE A 65 -11.23 -10.25 -8.27
CA PHE A 65 -9.83 -10.00 -7.96
C PHE A 65 -9.46 -8.53 -7.69
N VAL A 66 -10.29 -7.53 -8.05
CA VAL A 66 -10.05 -6.11 -7.75
C VAL A 66 -11.34 -5.40 -7.38
N PHE A 67 -11.30 -4.62 -6.31
CA PHE A 67 -12.33 -3.65 -5.96
C PHE A 67 -11.84 -2.24 -6.27
N GLU A 68 -12.49 -1.56 -7.22
CA GLU A 68 -12.23 -0.15 -7.52
C GLU A 68 -13.16 0.76 -6.71
N ILE A 69 -12.59 1.80 -6.13
CA ILE A 69 -13.25 2.76 -5.24
C ILE A 69 -12.88 4.17 -5.71
N TYR A 70 -13.85 5.07 -5.79
CA TYR A 70 -13.65 6.43 -6.29
C TYR A 70 -14.30 7.47 -5.38
N ASP A 71 -13.77 8.70 -5.44
CA ASP A 71 -14.44 9.87 -4.89
C ASP A 71 -15.64 10.26 -5.78
N SER A 72 -16.86 10.04 -5.30
CA SER A 72 -18.07 10.36 -6.08
C SER A 72 -18.28 11.85 -6.30
N ASN A 73 -17.55 12.74 -5.60
CA ASN A 73 -17.67 14.18 -5.79
C ASN A 73 -16.70 14.69 -6.86
N SER A 74 -15.65 13.92 -7.16
CA SER A 74 -14.59 14.30 -8.11
C SER A 74 -14.74 13.61 -9.46
N ILE A 75 -15.51 12.52 -9.52
CA ILE A 75 -15.61 11.67 -10.71
C ILE A 75 -17.08 11.54 -11.11
N ASP A 76 -17.42 11.97 -12.32
CA ASP A 76 -18.69 11.65 -12.98
C ASP A 76 -18.56 10.32 -13.73
N LEU A 77 -19.19 9.27 -13.21
CA LEU A 77 -19.13 7.94 -13.80
C LEU A 77 -19.90 7.81 -15.11
N SER A 78 -20.78 8.76 -15.43
CA SER A 78 -21.53 8.73 -16.69
C SER A 78 -20.64 9.01 -17.92
N ASP A 79 -19.40 9.46 -17.69
CA ASP A 79 -18.43 9.84 -18.73
C ASP A 79 -17.21 8.89 -18.80
N PHE A 80 -17.27 7.74 -18.12
CA PHE A 80 -16.14 6.78 -18.03
C PHE A 80 -15.78 6.08 -19.36
N ASP A 81 -16.55 6.32 -20.43
CA ASP A 81 -16.29 5.80 -21.78
C ASP A 81 -15.06 6.45 -22.47
N VAL A 82 -14.43 7.46 -21.86
CA VAL A 82 -13.29 8.18 -22.44
C VAL A 82 -12.01 7.90 -21.66
N LEU A 83 -11.10 7.14 -22.27
CA LEU A 83 -9.75 6.81 -21.76
C LEU A 83 -8.90 8.03 -21.38
N ASP A 84 -9.21 9.23 -21.90
CA ASP A 84 -8.54 10.49 -21.54
C ASP A 84 -8.94 11.02 -20.14
N SER A 85 -10.06 10.58 -19.57
CA SER A 85 -10.48 10.90 -18.19
C SER A 85 -9.65 10.16 -17.12
N ALA A 86 -8.87 9.14 -17.52
CA ALA A 86 -8.04 8.36 -16.60
C ALA A 86 -7.04 9.25 -15.81
N LEU A 87 -6.56 10.35 -16.41
CA LEU A 87 -5.61 11.26 -15.76
C LEU A 87 -6.17 11.99 -14.54
N GLU A 88 -7.37 12.55 -14.68
CA GLU A 88 -8.01 13.31 -13.61
C GLU A 88 -8.54 12.37 -12.52
N THR A 89 -8.85 11.12 -12.87
CA THR A 89 -9.41 10.15 -11.94
C THR A 89 -8.35 9.40 -11.13
N ILE A 90 -7.09 9.28 -11.61
CA ILE A 90 -5.99 8.57 -10.92
C ILE A 90 -5.87 8.93 -9.43
N PRO A 91 -5.72 10.21 -9.04
CA PRO A 91 -5.59 10.56 -7.62
C PRO A 91 -6.91 10.44 -6.84
N HIS A 92 -8.05 10.30 -7.53
CA HIS A 92 -9.37 10.11 -6.93
C HIS A 92 -9.84 8.65 -6.94
N THR A 93 -8.99 7.72 -7.35
CA THR A 93 -9.28 6.29 -7.46
C THR A 93 -8.35 5.46 -6.60
N LEU A 94 -8.90 4.49 -5.88
CA LEU A 94 -8.22 3.53 -5.05
C LEU A 94 -8.64 2.11 -5.46
N SER A 95 -7.69 1.19 -5.43
CA SER A 95 -7.92 -0.21 -5.77
C SER A 95 -7.55 -1.12 -4.62
N ILE A 96 -8.38 -2.12 -4.34
CA ILE A 96 -8.07 -3.21 -3.41
C ILE A 96 -7.92 -4.49 -4.24
N TYR A 97 -6.69 -4.97 -4.34
CA TYR A 97 -6.32 -6.14 -5.14
C TYR A 97 -6.34 -7.39 -4.26
N ASN A 98 -7.10 -8.41 -4.65
CA ASN A 98 -6.86 -9.77 -4.19
C ASN A 98 -5.73 -10.36 -5.02
N TYR A 99 -4.59 -10.59 -4.39
CA TYR A 99 -3.43 -11.16 -5.08
C TYR A 99 -3.34 -12.69 -4.99
N ASN A 100 -4.43 -13.33 -4.61
CA ASN A 100 -4.58 -14.78 -4.68
C ASN A 100 -5.78 -15.17 -5.57
N PRO A 101 -5.83 -14.74 -6.85
CA PRO A 101 -6.91 -15.16 -7.73
C PRO A 101 -6.74 -16.63 -8.13
N GLY A 102 -7.49 -17.53 -7.48
CA GLY A 102 -7.71 -18.90 -7.95
C GLY A 102 -6.47 -19.79 -8.10
N ASN A 103 -5.72 -20.04 -7.02
CA ASN A 103 -4.57 -20.95 -6.91
C ASN A 103 -3.23 -20.46 -7.49
N SER A 104 -2.98 -19.15 -7.53
CA SER A 104 -1.64 -18.63 -7.83
C SER A 104 -0.74 -18.67 -6.58
N GLU A 105 -0.39 -19.88 -6.10
CA GLU A 105 0.52 -20.07 -4.95
C GLU A 105 1.81 -19.24 -5.11
N ASN A 106 2.32 -19.15 -6.35
CA ASN A 106 3.49 -18.35 -6.71
C ASN A 106 3.37 -16.87 -6.32
N ILE A 107 2.20 -16.25 -6.49
CA ILE A 107 2.00 -14.83 -6.19
C ILE A 107 1.97 -14.61 -4.67
N LYS A 108 1.35 -15.53 -3.94
CA LYS A 108 1.33 -15.50 -2.47
C LYS A 108 2.75 -15.66 -1.92
N GLU A 109 3.50 -16.66 -2.38
CA GLU A 109 4.88 -16.90 -1.95
C GLU A 109 5.78 -15.70 -2.26
N GLU A 110 5.58 -15.07 -3.43
CA GLU A 110 6.29 -13.85 -3.79
C GLU A 110 6.03 -12.73 -2.78
N TYR A 111 4.77 -12.43 -2.44
CA TYR A 111 4.47 -11.39 -1.47
C TYR A 111 4.91 -11.71 -0.04
N GLU A 112 4.77 -12.96 0.39
CA GLU A 112 5.34 -13.43 1.66
C GLU A 112 6.87 -13.23 1.69
N SER A 113 7.55 -13.40 0.55
CA SER A 113 8.98 -13.14 0.44
C SER A 113 9.33 -11.66 0.65
N TYR A 114 8.46 -10.73 0.26
CA TYR A 114 8.69 -9.29 0.46
C TYR A 114 8.68 -8.94 1.95
N PHE A 115 7.80 -9.59 2.73
CA PHE A 115 7.77 -9.45 4.20
C PHE A 115 9.01 -10.01 4.91
N ASN A 116 9.81 -10.80 4.18
CA ASN A 116 11.12 -11.29 4.58
C ASN A 116 12.29 -10.47 3.99
N GLY A 117 12.00 -9.29 3.42
CA GLY A 117 12.99 -8.39 2.85
C GLY A 117 13.52 -8.80 1.47
N LYS A 118 12.88 -9.77 0.80
CA LYS A 118 13.22 -10.19 -0.56
C LYS A 118 12.35 -9.42 -1.55
N PHE A 119 12.74 -8.20 -1.86
CA PHE A 119 12.01 -7.37 -2.81
C PHE A 119 12.35 -7.74 -4.26
N PRO A 120 11.40 -7.59 -5.20
CA PRO A 120 11.65 -7.91 -6.60
C PRO A 120 12.74 -6.98 -7.11
N LYS A 121 13.67 -7.52 -7.90
CA LYS A 121 14.56 -6.68 -8.70
C LYS A 121 13.69 -6.01 -9.75
N LYS A 122 13.86 -4.70 -9.94
CA LYS A 122 13.11 -3.83 -10.86
C LYS A 122 12.67 -4.61 -12.12
N PRO A 123 11.37 -4.65 -12.46
CA PRO A 123 10.96 -5.26 -13.73
C PRO A 123 11.67 -4.53 -14.87
N GLU A 124 12.27 -5.29 -15.81
CA GLU A 124 12.96 -4.75 -16.99
C GLU A 124 12.03 -3.99 -17.94
N THR A 125 10.73 -4.01 -17.67
CA THR A 125 9.72 -3.40 -18.53
C THR A 125 8.76 -2.53 -17.72
N VAL A 126 8.54 -1.34 -18.29
CA VAL A 126 7.58 -0.29 -17.94
C VAL A 126 8.11 0.72 -16.90
N VAL A 127 8.61 1.84 -17.46
CA VAL A 127 9.23 3.03 -16.83
C VAL A 127 10.70 2.85 -16.46
N GLU A 128 11.59 3.31 -17.34
CA GLU A 128 13.05 3.11 -17.26
C GLU A 128 13.71 3.64 -15.97
N ASP A 129 13.04 4.43 -15.13
CA ASP A 129 13.63 5.08 -13.94
C ASP A 129 12.82 5.01 -12.63
N ALA A 130 11.79 4.15 -12.52
CA ALA A 130 11.08 4.03 -11.25
C ALA A 130 11.96 3.39 -10.16
N GLU A 131 12.39 4.19 -9.17
CA GLU A 131 12.99 3.71 -7.92
C GLU A 131 11.87 3.37 -6.93
N TRP A 132 11.87 2.12 -6.45
CA TRP A 132 10.89 1.65 -5.48
C TRP A 132 11.47 1.69 -4.08
N GLU A 133 10.82 2.43 -3.19
CA GLU A 133 11.10 2.44 -1.77
C GLU A 133 10.16 1.48 -1.04
N TYR A 134 10.71 0.69 -0.13
CA TYR A 134 9.97 -0.25 0.70
C TYR A 134 10.12 0.12 2.17
N SER A 135 9.02 0.14 2.90
CA SER A 135 9.01 0.42 4.34
C SER A 135 8.00 -0.48 5.06
N PHE A 136 8.30 -0.80 6.31
CA PHE A 136 7.39 -1.57 7.16
C PHE A 136 6.64 -0.65 8.11
N LEU A 137 5.31 -0.82 8.17
CA LEU A 137 4.45 -0.09 9.10
C LEU A 137 3.76 -1.06 10.05
N LYS A 138 3.43 -0.57 11.25
CA LYS A 138 2.60 -1.29 12.20
C LYS A 138 1.13 -0.99 11.93
N GLY A 139 0.45 -1.91 11.24
CA GLY A 139 -0.99 -1.86 11.04
C GLY A 139 -1.78 -2.28 12.29
N LYS A 140 -3.10 -2.10 12.24
CA LYS A 140 -4.01 -2.46 13.32
C LYS A 140 -4.16 -3.97 13.47
N TYR A 141 -4.23 -4.70 12.35
CA TYR A 141 -4.48 -6.14 12.31
C TYR A 141 -3.27 -6.99 11.91
N GLY A 142 -2.21 -6.37 11.38
CA GLY A 142 -0.99 -7.05 10.98
C GLY A 142 0.10 -6.05 10.60
N ARG A 143 1.33 -6.53 10.40
CA ARG A 143 2.39 -5.74 9.79
C ARG A 143 2.04 -5.42 8.35
N LEU A 144 2.40 -4.21 7.94
CA LEU A 144 2.21 -3.72 6.58
C LEU A 144 3.56 -3.59 5.89
N LEU A 145 3.58 -3.86 4.60
CA LEU A 145 4.66 -3.48 3.71
C LEU A 145 4.13 -2.38 2.78
N LEU A 146 4.74 -1.21 2.84
CA LEU A 146 4.44 -0.08 1.97
C LEU A 146 5.51 0.02 0.89
N ARG A 147 5.10 -0.06 -0.37
CA ARG A 147 5.89 0.22 -1.55
C ARG A 147 5.50 1.61 -2.08
N LYS A 148 6.50 2.45 -2.33
CA LYS A 148 6.34 3.75 -2.97
C LYS A 148 7.21 3.84 -4.20
N GLY A 149 6.75 4.50 -5.25
CA GLY A 149 7.60 4.82 -6.38
C GLY A 149 7.07 6.00 -7.17
N ASN A 150 7.99 6.77 -7.73
CA ASN A 150 7.64 7.92 -8.55
C ASN A 150 7.40 7.46 -9.99
N TYR A 151 6.41 8.06 -10.64
CA TYR A 151 6.22 7.88 -12.08
C TYR A 151 5.71 9.18 -12.70
N THR A 152 6.02 9.35 -13.98
CA THR A 152 5.50 10.44 -14.79
C THR A 152 4.50 9.88 -15.78
N TYR A 153 3.32 10.49 -15.85
CA TYR A 153 2.30 10.14 -16.84
C TYR A 153 1.71 11.42 -17.42
N ASN A 154 1.72 11.54 -18.76
CA ASN A 154 1.35 12.75 -19.51
C ASN A 154 1.96 14.06 -18.97
N GLY A 155 3.24 14.02 -18.59
CA GLY A 155 3.99 15.19 -18.12
C GLY A 155 3.69 15.63 -16.68
N LYS A 156 2.85 14.90 -15.95
CA LYS A 156 2.61 15.08 -14.51
C LYS A 156 3.33 14.03 -13.69
N GLU A 157 3.84 14.44 -12.53
CA GLU A 157 4.49 13.55 -11.57
C GLU A 157 3.47 13.03 -10.56
N TYR A 158 3.61 11.74 -10.25
CA TYR A 158 2.75 11.02 -9.32
C TYR A 158 3.60 10.11 -8.44
N ILE A 159 3.07 9.77 -7.26
CA ILE A 159 3.66 8.74 -6.40
C ILE A 159 2.70 7.56 -6.34
N ASP A 160 3.12 6.43 -6.88
CA ASP A 160 2.45 5.14 -6.72
C ASP A 160 2.60 4.68 -5.27
N ILE A 161 1.49 4.37 -4.62
CA ILE A 161 1.46 3.85 -3.26
C ILE A 161 0.76 2.50 -3.26
N MET A 162 1.49 1.44 -2.90
CA MET A 162 0.95 0.09 -2.75
C MET A 162 1.23 -0.41 -1.35
N CYS A 163 0.22 -0.90 -0.64
CA CYS A 163 0.35 -1.40 0.72
C CYS A 163 -0.21 -2.80 0.86
N TYR A 164 0.67 -3.73 1.22
CA TYR A 164 0.37 -5.14 1.47
C TYR A 164 0.20 -5.37 2.97
N ARG A 165 -0.62 -6.35 3.37
CA ARG A 165 -0.74 -6.77 4.76
C ARG A 165 -0.48 -8.26 4.93
N GLU A 166 0.29 -8.63 5.94
CA GLU A 166 0.84 -9.99 6.04
C GLU A 166 -0.19 -11.09 6.35
N ASP A 167 -1.35 -10.75 6.91
CA ASP A 167 -2.35 -11.72 7.39
C ASP A 167 -3.48 -12.01 6.39
N ILE A 168 -3.63 -11.22 5.33
CA ILE A 168 -4.70 -11.36 4.34
C ILE A 168 -4.16 -11.24 2.91
N PRO A 169 -4.78 -11.90 1.91
CA PRO A 169 -4.28 -11.89 0.52
C PRO A 169 -4.70 -10.62 -0.24
N TYR A 170 -4.65 -9.45 0.41
CA TYR A 170 -5.09 -8.19 -0.17
C TYR A 170 -4.02 -7.11 -0.09
N ALA A 171 -3.90 -6.36 -1.18
CA ALA A 171 -3.12 -5.13 -1.25
C ALA A 171 -4.05 -3.95 -1.54
N VAL A 172 -3.70 -2.78 -1.01
CA VAL A 172 -4.41 -1.53 -1.28
C VAL A 172 -3.49 -0.62 -2.08
N HIS A 173 -4.03 0.01 -3.10
CA HIS A 173 -3.29 0.83 -4.05
C HIS A 173 -3.96 2.17 -4.26
N GLY A 174 -3.15 3.20 -4.46
CA GLY A 174 -3.60 4.52 -4.81
C GLY A 174 -2.42 5.35 -5.29
N THR A 175 -2.71 6.58 -5.66
CA THR A 175 -1.72 7.52 -6.19
C THR A 175 -1.76 8.81 -5.39
N ILE A 176 -0.59 9.38 -5.10
CA ILE A 176 -0.45 10.75 -4.61
C ILE A 176 -0.21 11.69 -5.78
N SER A 177 -1.00 12.77 -5.82
CA SER A 177 -0.81 13.93 -6.67
C SER A 177 -0.86 15.20 -5.81
N MET A 178 0.01 16.16 -6.10
CA MET A 178 0.00 17.48 -5.45
C MET A 178 -1.10 18.41 -5.98
N ASP A 179 -1.80 17.99 -7.04
CA ASP A 179 -2.81 18.81 -7.73
C ASP A 179 -4.20 18.71 -7.07
N VAL A 180 -4.38 17.85 -6.06
CA VAL A 180 -5.67 17.60 -5.41
C VAL A 180 -5.60 17.75 -3.90
N GLU A 181 -6.72 18.11 -3.26
CA GLU A 181 -6.78 18.29 -1.80
C GLU A 181 -6.62 16.96 -1.03
N LEU A 182 -7.16 15.87 -1.59
CA LEU A 182 -7.03 14.53 -1.02
C LEU A 182 -6.71 13.54 -2.13
N SER A 183 -5.53 12.95 -2.05
CA SER A 183 -5.11 11.88 -2.94
C SER A 183 -5.45 10.50 -2.37
N SER A 184 -5.82 9.55 -3.24
CA SER A 184 -6.08 8.16 -2.86
C SER A 184 -4.87 7.50 -2.18
N GLY A 185 -3.66 7.82 -2.64
CA GLY A 185 -2.41 7.31 -2.09
C GLY A 185 -2.17 7.68 -0.62
N GLU A 186 -2.71 8.81 -0.15
CA GLU A 186 -2.61 9.22 1.27
C GLU A 186 -3.44 8.31 2.19
N LEU A 187 -4.49 7.69 1.65
CA LEU A 187 -5.42 6.84 2.40
C LEU A 187 -4.95 5.39 2.48
N VAL A 188 -4.09 4.97 1.54
CA VAL A 188 -3.70 3.57 1.31
C VAL A 188 -3.21 2.87 2.60
N PRO A 189 -2.24 3.41 3.37
CA PRO A 189 -1.75 2.72 4.57
C PRO A 189 -2.84 2.52 5.62
N TYR A 190 -3.72 3.51 5.81
CA TYR A 190 -4.80 3.42 6.80
C TYR A 190 -5.91 2.45 6.39
N ILE A 191 -6.29 2.45 5.11
CA ILE A 191 -7.25 1.49 4.58
C ILE A 191 -6.67 0.07 4.72
N ALA A 192 -5.44 -0.16 4.26
CA ALA A 192 -4.77 -1.46 4.42
C ALA A 192 -4.69 -1.90 5.88
N SER A 193 -4.33 -0.98 6.80
CA SER A 193 -4.25 -1.24 8.24
C SER A 193 -5.58 -1.69 8.85
N THR A 194 -6.70 -1.18 8.34
CA THR A 194 -8.03 -1.35 8.97
C THR A 194 -8.98 -2.26 8.21
N LEU A 195 -8.58 -2.72 7.01
CA LEU A 195 -9.33 -3.65 6.17
C LEU A 195 -9.68 -4.94 6.95
N LYS A 196 -10.89 -5.45 6.82
CA LYS A 196 -11.23 -6.78 7.33
C LYS A 196 -11.77 -7.62 6.20
N THR A 197 -11.43 -8.89 6.24
CA THR A 197 -12.03 -9.94 5.45
C THR A 197 -13.08 -10.63 6.32
N THR A 198 -14.28 -10.87 5.79
CA THR A 198 -15.40 -11.47 6.54
C THR A 198 -15.91 -12.73 5.90
#